data_AF-A0A4Q3UHX9-F1
#
_entry.id   AF-A0A4Q3UHX9-F1
#
_cell.length_a   1.000
_cell.length_b   1.000
_cell.length_c   1.000
_cell.angle_alpha   90.00
_cell.angle_beta   90.00
_cell.angle_gamma   90.00
#
_symmetry.space_group_name_H-M   'P 1'
#
loop_
_entity.id
_entity.type
_entity.pdbx_description
1 polymer ?
#
loop_
_entity_poly.entity_id
_entity_poly.type
_entity_poly.pdbx_seq_one_letter_code
_entity_poly.pdbx_strand_id
1 'polypeptide(L)'
;MVRDQPLPPQLTEMAGYLIVPHDRVPSSFNGGFSMYVAAWPLLRSYPGSDFQSGLFGTWMFPQFEGVAPKDHYTDIEGGLGWWRDTRFATETPKFIMGGVALNFSEWANGPGAGKGRDWQNPTGLYGVAQLSPWLLWPPDGLNLKQGTRGELFGYGYLPLPLTESKTQTAGKDVPTGNHCWTLFLNTANFKGPVAFFTPYFWSKPSAVNPKLAGQFLDSRPSEPNKAVQMETQHIPAMVATDARGTTYARVAPTHFPGGFERESPLIHRITAYSKEALWNRVGAWFRGGAVASGVVDPAASETHTFEGNGYSTWRIYLPGGDREKAPEVDWASYATPAALDRSTFGIRWNRDLLAKSGASRSLLTLPEFYKLASDEKGKSRWVVVPPQEVPAETGLRDAKFPRSKRSTEPYVTPHEVESSWKKPGPAAGPFKRSLGDGSEVTYFWYRFADQPALQNADLMPAEREAIQRRVEQIHRTWKKSRNYLPPNTVGRLASIDPALIVTPPKGMEVGYVPIVVRQAAE
;
A
#
# COMPACT_ATOMS: atom_id res chain seq x y z
N MET A 1 4.11 -36.17 42.52
CA MET A 1 4.27 -35.43 41.25
C MET A 1 2.96 -34.75 40.94
N VAL A 2 2.89 -33.43 41.13
CA VAL A 2 1.73 -32.64 40.68
C VAL A 2 1.72 -32.78 39.16
N ARG A 3 0.66 -33.36 38.59
CA ARG A 3 0.47 -33.31 37.14
C ARG A 3 0.27 -31.84 36.81
N ASP A 4 1.27 -31.22 36.17
CA ASP A 4 1.17 -29.85 35.69
C ASP A 4 -0.15 -29.72 34.92
N GLN A 5 -1.04 -28.86 35.41
CA GLN A 5 -2.20 -28.49 34.62
C GLN A 5 -1.68 -27.88 33.32
N PRO A 6 -2.27 -28.23 32.16
CA PRO A 6 -1.87 -27.62 30.90
C PRO A 6 -1.96 -26.10 31.02
N LEU A 7 -0.88 -25.43 30.60
CA LEU A 7 -0.79 -23.97 30.65
C LEU A 7 -1.91 -23.36 29.80
N PRO A 8 -2.50 -22.23 30.23
CA PRO A 8 -3.51 -21.54 29.43
C PRO A 8 -2.93 -21.14 28.06
N PRO A 9 -3.78 -20.99 27.02
CA PRO A 9 -3.34 -20.50 25.72
C PRO A 9 -2.45 -19.27 25.81
N GLN A 10 -1.29 -19.32 25.18
CA GLN A 10 -0.35 -18.22 25.13
C GLN A 10 -0.49 -17.47 23.82
N LEU A 11 -0.59 -16.15 23.89
CA LEU A 11 -0.65 -15.27 22.73
C LEU A 11 0.68 -15.28 21.95
N THR A 12 0.54 -15.29 20.63
CA THR A 12 1.62 -15.16 19.65
C THR A 12 1.00 -14.67 18.33
N GLU A 13 1.61 -14.98 17.20
CA GLU A 13 1.25 -14.50 15.90
C GLU A 13 1.61 -15.49 14.81
N MET A 14 0.96 -15.30 13.67
CA MET A 14 1.35 -15.85 12.39
C MET A 14 1.89 -14.72 11.51
N ALA A 15 3.03 -14.93 10.87
CA ALA A 15 3.66 -13.95 9.99
C ALA A 15 4.46 -14.64 8.87
N GLY A 16 4.78 -13.91 7.81
CA GLY A 16 5.54 -14.36 6.65
C GLY A 16 4.99 -13.76 5.35
N TYR A 17 5.26 -14.41 4.24
CA TYR A 17 4.93 -13.90 2.91
C TYR A 17 4.10 -14.91 2.12
N LEU A 18 3.19 -14.40 1.28
CA LEU A 18 2.73 -15.12 0.09
C LEU A 18 3.46 -14.56 -1.12
N ILE A 19 4.15 -15.40 -1.86
CA ILE A 19 5.04 -15.00 -2.96
C ILE A 19 4.43 -15.43 -4.28
N VAL A 20 4.37 -14.49 -5.24
CA VAL A 20 3.75 -14.69 -6.55
C VAL A 20 4.79 -14.47 -7.66
N PRO A 21 5.44 -15.54 -8.13
CA PRO A 21 6.29 -15.48 -9.30
C PRO A 21 5.49 -15.11 -10.56
N HIS A 22 6.14 -14.37 -11.45
CA HIS A 22 5.63 -14.04 -12.77
C HIS A 22 6.79 -13.93 -13.76
N ASP A 23 6.47 -13.98 -15.05
CA ASP A 23 7.45 -13.85 -16.11
C ASP A 23 8.09 -12.48 -16.14
N ARG A 24 9.28 -12.42 -16.72
CA ARG A 24 10.03 -11.18 -16.89
C ARG A 24 9.62 -10.46 -18.18
N VAL A 25 9.67 -9.14 -18.14
CA VAL A 25 9.56 -8.25 -19.31
C VAL A 25 10.90 -7.56 -19.57
N PRO A 26 11.15 -7.03 -20.78
CA PRO A 26 12.39 -6.36 -21.11
C PRO A 26 12.72 -5.20 -20.16
N SER A 27 14.01 -5.00 -19.88
CA SER A 27 14.49 -3.96 -18.96
C SER A 27 14.19 -2.53 -19.42
N SER A 28 13.84 -2.32 -20.69
CA SER A 28 13.43 -1.05 -21.27
C SER A 28 12.05 -0.56 -20.80
N PHE A 29 11.21 -1.42 -20.22
CA PHE A 29 9.91 -1.04 -19.64
C PHE A 29 10.08 -0.52 -18.20
N ASN A 30 10.93 0.50 -18.05
CA ASN A 30 11.40 1.04 -16.77
C ASN A 30 10.79 2.42 -16.39
N GLY A 31 9.71 2.81 -17.06
CA GLY A 31 8.94 4.03 -16.87
C GLY A 31 7.76 3.90 -15.91
N GLY A 32 7.75 2.89 -15.04
CA GLY A 32 6.71 2.67 -14.03
C GLY A 32 5.90 1.40 -14.23
N PHE A 33 4.82 1.27 -13.46
CA PHE A 33 3.96 0.10 -13.49
C PHE A 33 2.50 0.40 -13.13
N SER A 34 1.61 -0.54 -13.41
CA SER A 34 0.31 -0.64 -12.75
C SER A 34 -0.10 -2.09 -12.53
N MET A 35 -1.05 -2.30 -11.62
CA MET A 35 -1.67 -3.59 -11.38
C MET A 35 -3.05 -3.41 -10.75
N TYR A 36 -3.83 -4.50 -10.76
CA TYR A 36 -5.08 -4.62 -10.04
C TYR A 36 -4.92 -5.67 -8.95
N VAL A 37 -5.27 -5.31 -7.71
CA VAL A 37 -5.19 -6.22 -6.57
C VAL A 37 -6.54 -6.31 -5.88
N ALA A 38 -6.94 -7.51 -5.47
CA ALA A 38 -8.16 -7.67 -4.71
C ALA A 38 -8.06 -6.93 -3.37
N ALA A 39 -9.14 -6.26 -2.97
CA ALA A 39 -9.31 -5.66 -1.65
C ALA A 39 -10.32 -6.47 -0.85
N TRP A 40 -9.98 -6.90 0.36
CA TRP A 40 -10.89 -7.64 1.22
C TRP A 40 -10.48 -7.52 2.69
N PRO A 41 -11.38 -7.78 3.66
CA PRO A 41 -11.01 -7.90 5.06
C PRO A 41 -10.24 -9.19 5.29
N LEU A 42 -8.95 -9.09 5.64
CA LEU A 42 -8.14 -10.27 5.93
C LEU A 42 -8.62 -11.01 7.18
N LEU A 43 -9.14 -10.28 8.17
CA LEU A 43 -9.67 -10.83 9.41
C LEU A 43 -11.14 -10.49 9.58
N ARG A 44 -11.90 -11.38 10.25
CA ARG A 44 -13.34 -11.20 10.50
C ARG A 44 -13.67 -9.91 11.25
N SER A 45 -12.81 -9.53 12.18
CA SER A 45 -12.90 -8.30 12.96
C SER A 45 -11.51 -7.72 13.09
N TYR A 46 -11.40 -6.39 13.11
CA TYR A 46 -10.10 -5.75 13.33
C TYR A 46 -9.59 -6.10 14.75
N PRO A 47 -8.42 -6.76 14.88
CA PRO A 47 -7.98 -7.28 16.18
C PRO A 47 -7.27 -6.23 17.05
N GLY A 48 -6.83 -5.12 16.46
CA GLY A 48 -6.08 -4.09 17.16
C GLY A 48 -4.81 -3.62 16.46
N SER A 49 -4.13 -2.67 17.10
CA SER A 49 -2.95 -1.99 16.56
C SER A 49 -1.74 -2.87 16.27
N ASP A 50 -1.64 -4.06 16.87
CA ASP A 50 -0.51 -4.96 16.62
C ASP A 50 -0.63 -5.67 15.26
N PHE A 51 -1.84 -5.76 14.71
CA PHE A 51 -2.10 -6.35 13.40
C PHE A 51 -1.50 -5.48 12.29
N GLN A 52 -0.65 -6.13 11.50
CA GLN A 52 -0.02 -5.53 10.34
C GLN A 52 0.07 -6.56 9.23
N SER A 53 -0.51 -6.22 8.09
CA SER A 53 -0.39 -6.98 6.86
C SER A 53 -0.65 -6.05 5.69
N GLY A 54 0.17 -6.16 4.64
CA GLY A 54 -0.26 -5.78 3.31
C GLY A 54 -1.27 -6.81 2.78
N LEU A 55 -2.02 -6.42 1.76
CA LEU A 55 -2.52 -7.35 0.76
C LEU A 55 -1.45 -7.51 -0.33
N PHE A 56 -1.76 -8.15 -1.46
CA PHE A 56 -0.80 -8.25 -2.55
C PHE A 56 -0.32 -6.87 -3.00
N GLY A 57 0.99 -6.71 -3.07
CA GLY A 57 1.71 -5.46 -3.34
C GLY A 57 3.02 -5.73 -4.06
N THR A 58 3.81 -4.68 -4.25
CA THR A 58 5.13 -4.75 -4.90
C THR A 58 6.04 -3.65 -4.38
N TRP A 59 7.35 -3.83 -4.53
CA TRP A 59 8.38 -2.85 -4.19
C TRP A 59 9.03 -2.32 -5.47
N MET A 60 8.87 -1.03 -5.73
CA MET A 60 9.42 -0.38 -6.92
C MET A 60 10.78 0.25 -6.60
N PHE A 61 11.85 -0.50 -6.84
CA PHE A 61 13.23 -0.04 -6.69
C PHE A 61 13.73 0.76 -7.92
N PRO A 62 14.72 1.64 -7.73
CA PRO A 62 15.53 2.18 -8.82
C PRO A 62 16.18 1.07 -9.65
N GLN A 63 16.18 1.23 -10.97
CA GLN A 63 16.92 0.35 -11.87
C GLN A 63 18.39 0.76 -11.94
N PHE A 64 19.28 -0.22 -11.81
CA PHE A 64 20.73 -0.04 -11.95
C PHE A 64 21.26 -0.82 -13.15
N GLU A 65 22.25 -0.26 -13.83
CA GLU A 65 23.07 -1.01 -14.78
C GLU A 65 24.10 -1.80 -13.96
N GLY A 66 23.93 -3.11 -13.85
CA GLY A 66 24.78 -3.97 -13.03
C GLY A 66 24.31 -4.10 -11.58
N VAL A 67 25.27 -4.15 -10.64
CA VAL A 67 24.99 -4.39 -9.22
C VAL A 67 24.53 -3.10 -8.54
N ALA A 68 23.39 -3.16 -7.87
CA ALA A 68 22.90 -2.04 -7.07
C ALA A 68 23.90 -1.68 -5.95
N PRO A 69 24.01 -0.40 -5.55
CA PRO A 69 24.88 -0.01 -4.45
C PRO A 69 24.54 -0.77 -3.16
N LYS A 70 25.59 -1.15 -2.42
CA LYS A 70 25.41 -1.75 -1.09
C LYS A 70 24.79 -0.72 -0.14
N ASP A 71 23.97 -1.20 0.81
CA ASP A 71 23.34 -0.38 1.86
C ASP A 71 22.56 0.81 1.28
N HIS A 72 21.81 0.55 0.20
CA HIS A 72 21.01 1.53 -0.53
C HIS A 72 19.57 1.02 -0.71
N TYR A 73 18.85 0.86 0.40
CA TYR A 73 17.42 0.52 0.34
C TYR A 73 16.60 1.79 0.09
N THR A 74 15.86 1.82 -1.02
CA THR A 74 14.93 2.90 -1.38
C THR A 74 13.95 2.41 -2.43
N ASP A 75 12.66 2.69 -2.25
CA ASP A 75 11.61 2.21 -3.13
C ASP A 75 10.28 2.95 -2.93
N ILE A 76 9.29 2.54 -3.74
CA ILE A 76 7.87 2.73 -3.45
C ILE A 76 7.28 1.34 -3.14
N GLU A 77 6.85 1.13 -1.90
CA GLU A 77 6.38 -0.16 -1.36
C GLU A 77 4.92 -0.15 -0.85
N GLY A 78 4.26 1.00 -0.91
CA GLY A 78 2.87 1.12 -0.46
C GLY A 78 1.87 0.25 -1.24
N GLY A 79 0.65 0.18 -0.71
CA GLY A 79 -0.41 -0.64 -1.29
C GLY A 79 -1.60 -0.71 -0.36
N LEU A 80 -2.45 -1.73 -0.54
CA LEU A 80 -3.56 -2.02 0.36
C LEU A 80 -3.06 -2.74 1.62
N GLY A 81 -3.55 -2.38 2.79
CA GLY A 81 -3.19 -3.08 4.03
C GLY A 81 -3.64 -2.40 5.32
N TRP A 82 -2.97 -2.79 6.40
CA TRP A 82 -3.09 -2.26 7.76
C TRP A 82 -1.70 -2.10 8.37
N TRP A 83 -1.46 -0.97 9.05
CA TRP A 83 -0.18 -0.65 9.67
C TRP A 83 -0.36 -0.34 11.15
N ARG A 84 0.67 -0.59 11.95
CA ARG A 84 0.63 -0.40 13.41
C ARG A 84 0.36 1.03 13.84
N ASP A 85 0.70 2.00 12.99
CA ASP A 85 0.52 3.43 13.23
C ASP A 85 -0.84 3.97 12.75
N THR A 86 -1.67 3.13 12.11
CA THR A 86 -3.03 3.48 11.68
C THR A 86 -3.94 3.63 12.91
N ARG A 87 -4.45 4.83 13.16
CA ARG A 87 -5.38 5.11 14.27
C ARG A 87 -6.82 4.81 13.90
N PHE A 88 -7.18 4.94 12.62
CA PHE A 88 -8.55 4.79 12.16
C PHE A 88 -8.80 3.50 11.37
N ALA A 89 -8.15 2.41 11.77
CA ALA A 89 -8.29 1.11 11.14
C ALA A 89 -9.68 0.48 11.33
N THR A 90 -10.10 -0.29 10.33
CA THR A 90 -11.33 -1.09 10.29
C THR A 90 -11.01 -2.47 9.71
N GLU A 91 -12.01 -3.34 9.56
CA GLU A 91 -11.86 -4.58 8.80
C GLU A 91 -11.55 -4.34 7.33
N THR A 92 -11.91 -3.17 6.75
CA THR A 92 -11.59 -2.83 5.37
C THR A 92 -10.15 -2.30 5.30
N PRO A 93 -9.31 -2.74 4.34
CA PRO A 93 -7.95 -2.23 4.19
C PRO A 93 -7.97 -0.76 3.77
N LYS A 94 -6.88 -0.05 4.08
CA LYS A 94 -6.58 1.29 3.54
C LYS A 94 -5.50 1.19 2.47
N PHE A 95 -5.37 2.21 1.65
CA PHE A 95 -4.26 2.34 0.71
C PHE A 95 -3.28 3.41 1.19
N ILE A 96 -1.96 3.14 1.15
CA ILE A 96 -0.90 4.13 1.38
C ILE A 96 0.06 4.20 0.20
N MET A 97 0.79 5.31 0.08
CA MET A 97 1.78 5.45 -0.99
C MET A 97 3.13 4.75 -0.72
N GLY A 98 3.61 4.80 0.53
CA GLY A 98 4.79 4.05 1.01
C GLY A 98 6.07 4.32 0.24
N GLY A 99 6.53 5.58 0.15
CA GLY A 99 7.86 5.88 -0.39
C GLY A 99 8.92 5.83 0.70
N VAL A 100 9.98 5.04 0.52
CA VAL A 100 11.07 4.88 1.48
C VAL A 100 12.32 5.57 0.95
N ALA A 101 12.76 6.62 1.64
CA ALA A 101 14.07 7.22 1.39
C ALA A 101 15.18 6.33 1.94
N LEU A 102 16.44 6.66 1.61
CA LEU A 102 17.63 5.87 1.94
C LEU A 102 17.56 5.18 3.33
N ASN A 103 17.52 3.84 3.34
CA ASN A 103 17.56 2.99 4.52
C ASN A 103 16.60 3.43 5.64
N PHE A 104 15.36 3.77 5.29
CA PHE A 104 14.33 4.22 6.24
C PHE A 104 14.72 5.47 7.03
N SER A 105 15.64 6.30 6.53
CA SER A 105 15.96 7.61 7.11
C SER A 105 14.70 8.47 7.25
N GLU A 106 13.82 8.40 6.24
CA GLU A 106 12.44 8.87 6.29
C GLU A 106 11.55 8.03 5.35
N TRP A 107 10.23 8.06 5.57
CA TRP A 107 9.25 7.50 4.65
C TRP A 107 8.04 8.42 4.52
N ALA A 108 7.36 8.36 3.38
CA ALA A 108 6.19 9.18 3.08
C ALA A 108 5.01 8.30 2.63
N ASN A 109 3.90 8.36 3.36
CA ASN A 109 2.73 7.49 3.18
C ASN A 109 1.57 8.17 2.43
N GLY A 110 1.68 9.48 2.21
CA GLY A 110 0.72 10.32 1.48
C GLY A 110 0.90 11.81 1.85
N PRO A 111 0.08 12.72 1.30
CA PRO A 111 0.12 14.13 1.68
C PRO A 111 -0.02 14.33 3.20
N GLY A 112 0.99 14.94 3.83
CA GLY A 112 1.00 15.20 5.27
C GLY A 112 1.22 13.95 6.15
N ALA A 113 1.64 12.82 5.58
CA ALA A 113 1.83 11.55 6.29
C ALA A 113 3.21 10.95 6.00
N GLY A 114 3.94 10.59 7.05
CA GLY A 114 5.30 10.10 6.96
C GLY A 114 5.77 9.40 8.23
N LYS A 115 7.09 9.32 8.43
CA LYS A 115 7.69 8.67 9.59
C LYS A 115 7.42 9.47 10.86
N GLY A 116 6.77 8.82 11.82
CA GLY A 116 6.41 9.45 13.10
C GLY A 116 5.33 10.51 12.95
N ARG A 117 5.18 11.34 14.00
CA ARG A 117 4.17 12.41 14.08
C ARG A 117 4.76 13.73 14.56
N ASP A 118 6.07 13.84 14.52
CA ASP A 118 6.80 15.01 14.99
C ASP A 118 6.98 16.01 13.85
N TRP A 119 6.28 17.14 13.94
CA TRP A 119 6.41 18.22 12.97
C TRP A 119 7.63 19.10 13.21
N GLN A 120 8.31 18.98 14.36
CA GLN A 120 9.61 19.63 14.61
C GLN A 120 10.73 18.91 13.86
N ASN A 121 10.57 17.60 13.63
CA ASN A 121 11.45 16.79 12.78
C ASN A 121 10.63 16.02 11.72
N PRO A 122 10.15 16.70 10.66
CA PRO A 122 9.18 16.16 9.73
C PRO A 122 9.80 15.16 8.74
N THR A 123 10.09 13.94 9.21
CA THR A 123 10.68 12.87 8.40
C THR A 123 9.67 12.32 7.39
N GLY A 124 9.75 12.79 6.15
CA GLY A 124 8.87 12.39 5.05
C GLY A 124 7.45 13.00 5.06
N LEU A 125 7.05 13.76 6.09
CA LEU A 125 5.71 14.35 6.18
C LEU A 125 5.36 15.33 5.03
N TYR A 126 6.39 15.91 4.39
CA TYR A 126 6.27 16.78 3.22
C TYR A 126 6.64 16.10 1.89
N GLY A 127 6.94 14.79 1.91
CA GLY A 127 7.50 14.08 0.76
C GLY A 127 6.51 13.90 -0.40
N VAL A 128 5.20 14.00 -0.15
CA VAL A 128 4.14 13.79 -1.14
C VAL A 128 3.31 15.06 -1.32
N ALA A 129 3.19 15.50 -2.57
CA ALA A 129 2.31 16.60 -2.96
C ALA A 129 0.98 16.06 -3.53
N GLN A 130 -0.14 16.62 -3.05
CA GLN A 130 -1.47 16.35 -3.58
C GLN A 130 -1.57 16.93 -5.00
N LEU A 131 -2.11 16.14 -5.93
CA LEU A 131 -2.31 16.55 -7.33
C LEU A 131 -3.79 16.58 -7.72
N SER A 132 -4.61 15.64 -7.26
CA SER A 132 -6.02 15.61 -7.66
C SER A 132 -6.82 16.72 -6.97
N PRO A 133 -7.61 17.50 -7.72
CA PRO A 133 -8.58 18.42 -7.13
C PRO A 133 -9.90 17.72 -6.77
N TRP A 134 -10.05 16.41 -6.96
CA TRP A 134 -11.32 15.70 -6.73
C TRP A 134 -11.29 14.67 -5.62
N LEU A 135 -10.13 14.47 -5.00
CA LEU A 135 -9.91 13.43 -4.01
C LEU A 135 -9.25 14.01 -2.76
N LEU A 136 -9.84 13.75 -1.61
CA LEU A 136 -9.24 13.97 -0.30
C LEU A 136 -8.34 12.78 0.06
N TRP A 137 -7.13 13.08 0.52
CA TRP A 137 -6.25 12.09 1.11
C TRP A 137 -6.10 12.33 2.63
N PRO A 138 -6.65 11.45 3.48
CA PRO A 138 -6.44 11.52 4.93
C PRO A 138 -5.02 11.07 5.34
N PRO A 139 -4.41 11.66 6.37
CA PRO A 139 -3.08 11.28 6.83
C PRO A 139 -2.99 9.84 7.36
N ASP A 140 -4.10 9.26 7.80
CA ASP A 140 -4.19 7.85 8.24
C ASP A 140 -4.20 6.85 7.06
N GLY A 141 -4.29 7.32 5.81
CA GLY A 141 -4.37 6.51 4.60
C GLY A 141 -5.68 6.69 3.83
N LEU A 142 -5.67 6.31 2.56
CA LEU A 142 -6.83 6.42 1.67
C LEU A 142 -7.85 5.31 1.96
N ASN A 143 -9.06 5.69 2.35
CA ASN A 143 -10.11 4.75 2.68
C ASN A 143 -10.76 4.14 1.44
N LEU A 144 -11.01 2.83 1.52
CA LEU A 144 -11.92 2.14 0.62
C LEU A 144 -13.35 2.20 1.17
N LYS A 145 -14.33 1.96 0.30
CA LYS A 145 -15.71 1.79 0.73
C LYS A 145 -15.79 0.60 1.69
N GLN A 146 -16.39 0.83 2.86
CA GLN A 146 -16.52 -0.21 3.87
C GLN A 146 -17.27 -1.44 3.35
N GLY A 147 -16.79 -2.63 3.72
CA GLY A 147 -17.39 -3.89 3.30
C GLY A 147 -16.97 -4.37 1.91
N THR A 148 -15.90 -3.81 1.33
CA THR A 148 -15.27 -4.32 0.10
C THR A 148 -14.79 -5.77 0.31
N ARG A 149 -15.11 -6.70 -0.59
CA ARG A 149 -14.94 -8.16 -0.41
C ARG A 149 -14.52 -8.86 -1.70
N GLY A 150 -13.32 -8.57 -2.17
CA GLY A 150 -12.69 -9.19 -3.33
C GLY A 150 -12.78 -8.38 -4.62
N GLU A 151 -13.37 -7.19 -4.58
CA GLU A 151 -13.27 -6.25 -5.70
C GLU A 151 -11.81 -5.80 -5.92
N LEU A 152 -11.44 -5.56 -7.18
CA LEU A 152 -10.10 -5.17 -7.60
C LEU A 152 -9.87 -3.67 -7.45
N PHE A 153 -8.81 -3.30 -6.76
CA PHE A 153 -8.30 -1.94 -6.67
C PHE A 153 -7.16 -1.77 -7.69
N GLY A 154 -7.40 -0.96 -8.73
CA GLY A 154 -6.38 -0.64 -9.73
C GLY A 154 -5.50 0.52 -9.27
N TYR A 155 -4.18 0.33 -9.27
CA TYR A 155 -3.23 1.40 -9.00
C TYR A 155 -1.93 1.23 -9.78
N GLY A 156 -1.18 2.32 -9.91
CA GLY A 156 0.14 2.30 -10.52
C GLY A 156 0.91 3.57 -10.25
N TYR A 157 2.22 3.50 -10.47
CA TYR A 157 3.12 4.65 -10.39
C TYR A 157 3.75 4.89 -11.75
N LEU A 158 3.53 6.08 -12.28
CA LEU A 158 4.19 6.57 -13.49
C LEU A 158 4.76 7.96 -13.19
N PRO A 159 5.98 8.28 -13.66
CA PRO A 159 6.54 9.59 -13.41
C PRO A 159 5.84 10.62 -14.32
N LEU A 160 5.68 11.85 -13.83
CA LEU A 160 5.25 13.00 -14.62
C LEU A 160 6.34 14.09 -14.59
N PRO A 161 6.62 14.79 -15.70
CA PRO A 161 7.62 15.86 -15.75
C PRO A 161 7.07 17.16 -15.16
N LEU A 162 6.67 17.13 -13.88
CA LEU A 162 6.06 18.28 -13.21
C LEU A 162 7.11 19.32 -12.82
N THR A 163 8.32 18.91 -12.46
CA THR A 163 9.45 19.80 -12.14
C THR A 163 10.51 19.76 -13.26
N GLU A 164 11.43 20.73 -13.24
CA GLU A 164 12.69 20.60 -13.98
C GLU A 164 13.74 19.93 -13.10
N SER A 165 14.78 19.36 -13.72
CA SER A 165 15.96 18.89 -13.00
C SER A 165 16.76 20.09 -12.50
N LYS A 166 17.39 19.95 -11.34
CA LYS A 166 18.21 20.97 -10.70
C LYS A 166 19.64 20.49 -10.54
N THR A 167 20.59 21.40 -10.59
CA THR A 167 22.01 21.12 -10.31
C THR A 167 22.32 21.08 -8.82
N GLN A 168 21.46 21.69 -7.99
CA GLN A 168 21.64 21.78 -6.55
C GLN A 168 20.44 21.23 -5.77
N THR A 169 20.75 20.63 -4.61
CA THR A 169 19.78 20.10 -3.65
C THR A 169 20.10 20.69 -2.28
N ALA A 170 19.13 21.36 -1.66
CA ALA A 170 19.29 22.01 -0.35
C ALA A 170 20.56 22.89 -0.25
N GLY A 171 20.85 23.64 -1.33
CA GLY A 171 22.03 24.52 -1.43
C GLY A 171 23.38 23.81 -1.57
N LYS A 172 23.40 22.50 -1.79
CA LYS A 172 24.62 21.72 -2.06
C LYS A 172 24.73 21.37 -3.55
N ASP A 173 25.96 21.26 -4.05
CA ASP A 173 26.27 20.95 -5.46
C ASP A 173 26.08 19.45 -5.78
N VAL A 174 24.83 19.01 -5.65
CA VAL A 174 24.36 17.67 -5.99
C VAL A 174 23.01 17.79 -6.70
N PRO A 175 22.79 17.06 -7.80
CA PRO A 175 21.59 17.23 -8.61
C PRO A 175 20.33 16.66 -7.93
N THR A 176 19.19 17.26 -8.26
CA THR A 176 17.86 16.68 -8.08
C THR A 176 17.28 16.41 -9.46
N GLY A 177 16.85 15.18 -9.72
CA GLY A 177 16.15 14.80 -10.93
C GLY A 177 14.73 15.37 -11.01
N ASN A 178 13.95 14.91 -11.98
CA ASN A 178 12.61 15.44 -12.23
C ASN A 178 11.51 14.37 -12.26
N HIS A 179 11.81 13.13 -11.91
CA HIS A 179 10.81 12.07 -11.88
C HIS A 179 9.83 12.29 -10.70
N CYS A 180 8.72 12.98 -10.96
CA CYS A 180 7.61 13.06 -10.03
C CYS A 180 6.76 11.80 -10.14
N TRP A 181 7.17 10.73 -9.44
CA TRP A 181 6.44 9.46 -9.40
C TRP A 181 5.03 9.67 -8.86
N THR A 182 4.05 9.56 -9.75
CA THR A 182 2.65 9.93 -9.52
C THR A 182 1.81 8.67 -9.38
N LEU A 183 1.04 8.60 -8.30
CA LEU A 183 0.03 7.57 -8.10
C LEU A 183 -1.13 7.80 -9.07
N PHE A 184 -1.42 6.82 -9.91
CA PHE A 184 -2.65 6.71 -10.69
C PHE A 184 -3.55 5.65 -10.08
N LEU A 185 -4.83 5.98 -9.93
CA LEU A 185 -5.86 5.04 -9.52
C LEU A 185 -6.80 4.69 -10.67
N ASN A 186 -7.31 3.46 -10.64
CA ASN A 186 -8.45 3.03 -11.43
C ASN A 186 -9.42 2.23 -10.53
N THR A 187 -10.38 2.94 -9.95
CA THR A 187 -11.43 2.40 -9.08
C THR A 187 -12.80 2.64 -9.71
N ALA A 188 -13.85 2.05 -9.12
CA ALA A 188 -15.21 2.17 -9.65
C ALA A 188 -15.73 3.62 -9.67
N ASN A 189 -15.31 4.43 -8.70
CA ASN A 189 -15.79 5.81 -8.50
C ASN A 189 -14.69 6.89 -8.65
N PHE A 190 -13.44 6.52 -8.93
CA PHE A 190 -12.35 7.45 -9.21
C PHE A 190 -11.29 6.86 -10.14
N LYS A 191 -10.90 7.62 -11.15
CA LYS A 191 -9.85 7.25 -12.09
C LYS A 191 -8.99 8.45 -12.44
N GLY A 192 -7.67 8.33 -12.28
CA GLY A 192 -6.72 9.39 -12.62
C GLY A 192 -5.60 9.56 -11.60
N PRO A 193 -4.76 10.60 -11.79
CA PRO A 193 -3.67 10.89 -10.88
C PRO A 193 -4.18 11.43 -9.55
N VAL A 194 -3.49 11.07 -8.47
CA VAL A 194 -3.87 11.42 -7.09
C VAL A 194 -2.87 12.38 -6.46
N ALA A 195 -1.62 11.94 -6.34
CA ALA A 195 -0.55 12.64 -5.66
C ALA A 195 0.79 12.11 -6.18
N PHE A 196 1.88 12.82 -5.92
CA PHE A 196 3.22 12.42 -6.36
C PHE A 196 4.27 12.64 -5.29
N PHE A 197 5.30 11.80 -5.30
CA PHE A 197 6.51 12.05 -4.51
C PHE A 197 7.30 13.20 -5.11
N THR A 198 7.67 14.18 -4.30
CA THR A 198 8.52 15.28 -4.77
C THR A 198 9.92 14.75 -5.08
N PRO A 199 10.59 15.19 -6.16
CA PRO A 199 11.96 14.75 -6.44
C PRO A 199 12.92 15.00 -5.27
N TYR A 200 12.72 16.09 -4.52
CA TYR A 200 13.51 16.43 -3.35
C TYR A 200 13.46 15.36 -2.24
N PHE A 201 12.31 14.70 -2.03
CA PHE A 201 12.20 13.61 -1.05
C PHE A 201 13.25 12.51 -1.29
N TRP A 202 13.49 12.17 -2.56
CA TRP A 202 14.48 11.16 -2.93
C TRP A 202 15.91 11.69 -2.93
N SER A 203 16.12 12.94 -3.38
CA SER A 203 17.47 13.50 -3.55
C SER A 203 18.07 14.04 -2.26
N LYS A 204 17.25 14.37 -1.26
CA LYS A 204 17.68 14.96 0.03
C LYS A 204 18.86 14.22 0.70
N PRO A 205 18.93 12.88 0.75
CA PRO A 205 20.10 12.18 1.30
C PRO A 205 21.42 12.49 0.57
N SER A 206 21.37 12.82 -0.72
CA SER A 206 22.57 13.18 -1.51
C SER A 206 23.21 14.50 -1.04
N ALA A 207 22.45 15.40 -0.43
CA ALA A 207 22.99 16.63 0.15
C ALA A 207 23.89 16.36 1.37
N VAL A 208 23.70 15.22 2.05
CA VAL A 208 24.54 14.74 3.15
C VAL A 208 25.69 13.87 2.62
N ASN A 209 25.40 12.99 1.65
CA ASN A 209 26.40 12.14 1.01
C ASN A 209 26.35 12.26 -0.52
N PRO A 210 27.18 13.13 -1.11
CA PRO A 210 27.20 13.37 -2.56
C PRO A 210 27.44 12.14 -3.44
N LYS A 211 28.01 11.06 -2.90
CA LYS A 211 28.22 9.80 -3.64
C LYS A 211 26.91 9.12 -4.06
N LEU A 212 25.79 9.50 -3.44
CA LEU A 212 24.46 8.95 -3.71
C LEU A 212 23.74 9.72 -4.85
N ALA A 213 24.33 10.80 -5.36
CA ALA A 213 23.74 11.61 -6.41
C ALA A 213 23.33 10.75 -7.62
N GLY A 214 22.09 10.95 -8.08
CA GLY A 214 21.55 10.23 -9.24
C GLY A 214 21.30 8.73 -9.02
N GLN A 215 21.31 8.22 -7.78
CA GLN A 215 21.05 6.81 -7.47
C GLN A 215 19.60 6.54 -7.04
N PHE A 216 18.79 7.57 -6.80
CA PHE A 216 17.42 7.43 -6.33
C PHE A 216 16.38 7.61 -7.43
N LEU A 217 15.12 7.38 -7.07
CA LEU A 217 13.96 7.41 -7.97
C LEU A 217 13.68 8.80 -8.59
N ASP A 218 14.17 9.91 -8.03
CA ASP A 218 14.06 11.23 -8.70
C ASP A 218 14.76 11.27 -10.06
N SER A 219 15.78 10.43 -10.24
CA SER A 219 16.65 10.42 -11.43
C SER A 219 16.65 9.07 -12.14
N ARG A 220 16.60 7.96 -11.39
CA ARG A 220 16.66 6.60 -11.95
C ARG A 220 15.30 6.15 -12.49
N PRO A 221 15.30 5.33 -13.55
CA PRO A 221 14.13 4.53 -13.94
C PRO A 221 13.74 3.52 -12.85
N SER A 222 12.56 2.91 -12.95
CA SER A 222 12.11 1.84 -12.06
C SER A 222 12.50 0.46 -12.61
N GLU A 223 12.88 -0.50 -11.76
CA GLU A 223 13.05 -1.89 -12.20
C GLU A 223 11.71 -2.45 -12.73
N PRO A 224 11.63 -2.98 -13.97
CA PRO A 224 10.39 -3.58 -14.48
C PRO A 224 9.99 -4.86 -13.72
N ASN A 225 10.95 -5.73 -13.40
CA ASN A 225 10.70 -7.09 -12.93
C ASN A 225 10.67 -7.17 -11.40
N LYS A 226 9.68 -6.51 -10.81
CA LYS A 226 9.53 -6.35 -9.36
C LYS A 226 8.96 -7.61 -8.72
N ALA A 227 9.27 -7.86 -7.46
CA ALA A 227 8.60 -8.91 -6.72
C ALA A 227 7.14 -8.54 -6.47
N VAL A 228 6.23 -9.53 -6.56
CA VAL A 228 4.84 -9.39 -6.14
C VAL A 228 4.57 -10.36 -5.00
N GLN A 229 4.20 -9.79 -3.85
CA GLN A 229 4.03 -10.55 -2.62
C GLN A 229 2.94 -9.94 -1.74
N MET A 230 2.43 -10.72 -0.80
CA MET A 230 1.63 -10.25 0.31
C MET A 230 2.46 -10.45 1.58
N GLU A 231 2.94 -9.36 2.17
CA GLU A 231 3.66 -9.38 3.43
C GLU A 231 2.68 -9.35 4.61
N THR A 232 2.80 -10.32 5.49
CA THR A 232 2.05 -10.40 6.73
C THR A 232 3.02 -10.35 7.90
N GLN A 233 2.96 -9.27 8.67
CA GLN A 233 3.86 -9.04 9.81
C GLN A 233 3.28 -9.60 11.11
N HIS A 234 1.95 -9.58 11.25
CA HIS A 234 1.30 -10.06 12.46
C HIS A 234 -0.17 -10.35 12.20
N ILE A 235 -0.58 -11.62 12.24
CA ILE A 235 -1.96 -12.07 12.48
C ILE A 235 -1.99 -12.69 13.88
N PRO A 236 -2.92 -12.30 14.78
CA PRO A 236 -2.98 -12.90 16.10
C PRO A 236 -3.13 -14.42 16.06
N ALA A 237 -2.34 -15.11 16.87
CA ALA A 237 -2.41 -16.54 17.07
C ALA A 237 -2.26 -16.88 18.57
N MET A 238 -2.60 -18.10 18.94
CA MET A 238 -2.42 -18.64 20.28
C MET A 238 -1.88 -20.05 20.18
N VAL A 239 -1.01 -20.44 21.11
CA VAL A 239 -0.50 -21.81 21.21
C VAL A 239 -0.72 -22.39 22.59
N ALA A 240 -0.88 -23.71 22.67
CA ALA A 240 -0.99 -24.45 23.91
C ALA A 240 -0.51 -25.89 23.71
N THR A 241 0.01 -26.51 24.76
CA THR A 241 0.52 -27.87 24.75
C THR A 241 -0.40 -28.78 25.56
N ASP A 242 -0.80 -29.92 24.99
CA ASP A 242 -1.63 -30.91 25.68
C ASP A 242 -0.84 -31.70 26.73
N ALA A 243 -1.53 -32.52 27.53
CA ALA A 243 -0.90 -33.35 28.56
C ALA A 243 0.06 -34.42 28.02
N ARG A 244 0.07 -34.65 26.69
CA ARG A 244 0.98 -35.59 25.99
C ARG A 244 2.19 -34.88 25.38
N GLY A 245 2.33 -33.57 25.60
CA GLY A 245 3.42 -32.77 25.05
C GLY A 245 3.23 -32.35 23.60
N THR A 246 2.04 -32.53 23.01
CA THR A 246 1.73 -32.08 21.65
C THR A 246 1.30 -30.63 21.66
N THR A 247 1.97 -29.79 20.86
CA THR A 247 1.62 -28.37 20.71
C THR A 247 0.57 -28.18 19.63
N TYR A 248 -0.46 -27.40 19.96
CA TYR A 248 -1.51 -26.96 19.06
C TYR A 248 -1.50 -25.43 18.96
N ALA A 249 -2.02 -24.93 17.85
CA ALA A 249 -2.21 -23.51 17.62
C ALA A 249 -3.64 -23.20 17.19
N ARG A 250 -4.09 -21.99 17.53
CA ARG A 250 -5.26 -21.34 16.95
C ARG A 250 -4.85 -20.01 16.34
N VAL A 251 -5.20 -19.78 15.09
CA VAL A 251 -4.98 -18.51 14.37
C VAL A 251 -6.30 -17.74 14.29
N ALA A 252 -6.23 -16.40 14.32
CA ALA A 252 -7.41 -15.56 14.11
C ALA A 252 -8.09 -15.89 12.76
N PRO A 253 -9.44 -15.92 12.69
CA PRO A 253 -10.17 -16.27 11.47
C PRO A 253 -9.70 -15.40 10.29
N THR A 254 -8.94 -16.03 9.40
CA THR A 254 -8.28 -15.39 8.27
C THR A 254 -9.07 -15.69 6.99
N HIS A 255 -9.28 -14.68 6.16
CA HIS A 255 -10.17 -14.76 5.01
C HIS A 255 -9.45 -14.51 3.70
N PHE A 256 -9.93 -15.16 2.63
CA PHE A 256 -9.58 -14.86 1.25
C PHE A 256 -10.84 -14.73 0.40
N PRO A 257 -10.83 -13.90 -0.66
CA PRO A 257 -11.94 -13.83 -1.59
C PRO A 257 -12.01 -15.12 -2.42
N GLY A 258 -13.22 -15.62 -2.62
CA GLY A 258 -13.47 -16.90 -3.27
C GLY A 258 -14.88 -17.37 -2.94
N GLY A 259 -15.75 -17.48 -3.93
CA GLY A 259 -17.03 -18.15 -3.74
C GLY A 259 -16.85 -19.67 -3.67
N PHE A 260 -17.89 -20.42 -3.31
CA PHE A 260 -17.83 -21.90 -3.37
C PHE A 260 -17.68 -22.45 -4.80
N GLU A 261 -18.13 -21.69 -5.79
CA GLU A 261 -18.24 -22.16 -7.18
C GLU A 261 -17.12 -21.64 -8.10
N ARG A 262 -16.35 -20.65 -7.67
CA ARG A 262 -15.30 -20.04 -8.51
C ARG A 262 -14.21 -19.39 -7.68
N GLU A 263 -12.98 -19.53 -8.18
CA GLU A 263 -11.83 -18.80 -7.67
C GLU A 263 -11.93 -17.31 -7.99
N SER A 264 -11.40 -16.49 -7.09
CA SER A 264 -11.37 -15.03 -7.25
C SER A 264 -10.05 -14.59 -7.86
N PRO A 265 -10.06 -13.58 -8.75
CA PRO A 265 -8.84 -12.89 -9.15
C PRO A 265 -8.25 -12.18 -7.94
N LEU A 266 -6.98 -12.46 -7.60
CA LEU A 266 -6.26 -11.83 -6.51
C LEU A 266 -5.33 -10.73 -7.01
N ILE A 267 -4.68 -10.98 -8.15
CA ILE A 267 -3.85 -10.01 -8.87
C ILE A 267 -4.22 -10.10 -10.36
N HIS A 268 -4.33 -8.97 -11.03
CA HIS A 268 -4.63 -8.90 -12.45
C HIS A 268 -3.79 -7.83 -13.15
N ARG A 269 -3.25 -8.17 -14.32
CA ARG A 269 -2.53 -7.29 -15.25
C ARG A 269 -1.42 -6.47 -14.59
N ILE A 270 -0.43 -7.14 -14.02
CA ILE A 270 0.83 -6.47 -13.67
C ILE A 270 1.45 -5.99 -14.99
N THR A 271 1.53 -4.68 -15.17
CA THR A 271 1.96 -4.06 -16.42
C THR A 271 3.13 -3.13 -16.14
N ALA A 272 4.24 -3.30 -16.87
CA ALA A 272 5.36 -2.39 -16.89
C ALA A 272 5.24 -1.43 -18.09
N TYR A 273 5.74 -0.20 -17.93
CA TYR A 273 5.64 0.84 -18.95
C TYR A 273 7.03 1.35 -19.32
N SER A 274 7.25 1.78 -20.56
CA SER A 274 8.39 2.63 -20.88
C SER A 274 8.00 4.12 -20.74
N LYS A 275 8.96 5.05 -20.84
CA LYS A 275 8.68 6.51 -20.76
C LYS A 275 7.78 7.00 -21.89
N GLU A 276 7.78 6.31 -23.02
CA GLU A 276 6.93 6.59 -24.19
C GLU A 276 5.44 6.42 -23.86
N ALA A 277 5.10 5.58 -22.86
CA ALA A 277 3.72 5.35 -22.46
C ALA A 277 3.02 6.63 -22.00
N LEU A 278 3.74 7.55 -21.35
CA LEU A 278 3.14 8.77 -20.82
C LEU A 278 4.11 9.95 -20.74
N TRP A 279 5.27 9.76 -20.10
CA TRP A 279 6.21 10.84 -19.77
C TRP A 279 6.58 11.72 -20.96
N ASN A 280 7.00 11.11 -22.09
CA ASN A 280 7.49 11.85 -23.25
C ASN A 280 6.42 12.79 -23.82
N ARG A 281 5.17 12.30 -23.93
CA ARG A 281 4.04 13.08 -24.45
C ARG A 281 3.65 14.21 -23.51
N VAL A 282 3.62 13.97 -22.21
CA VAL A 282 3.34 15.01 -21.21
C VAL A 282 4.43 16.08 -21.21
N GLY A 283 5.70 15.67 -21.32
CA GLY A 283 6.82 16.60 -21.42
C GLY A 283 6.75 17.47 -22.68
N ALA A 284 6.40 16.90 -23.83
CA ALA A 284 6.18 17.66 -25.06
C ALA A 284 5.03 18.65 -24.93
N TRP A 285 3.91 18.23 -24.32
CA TRP A 285 2.77 19.09 -24.04
C TRP A 285 3.15 20.30 -23.19
N PHE A 286 3.87 20.11 -22.09
CA PHE A 286 4.30 21.22 -21.23
C PHE A 286 5.26 22.20 -21.91
N ARG A 287 5.92 21.81 -23.01
CA ARG A 287 6.75 22.68 -23.85
C ARG A 287 5.98 23.31 -25.03
N GLY A 288 4.65 23.28 -25.00
CA GLY A 288 3.79 23.86 -26.04
C GLY A 288 3.40 22.91 -27.17
N GLY A 289 3.71 21.61 -27.04
CA GLY A 289 3.25 20.58 -27.96
C GLY A 289 1.77 20.22 -27.80
N ALA A 290 1.34 19.17 -28.51
CA ALA A 290 -0.03 18.68 -28.47
C ALA A 290 -0.46 18.27 -27.04
N VAL A 291 -1.74 18.49 -26.72
CA VAL A 291 -2.32 18.14 -25.42
C VAL A 291 -2.21 16.64 -25.17
N ALA A 292 -1.55 16.25 -24.08
CA ALA A 292 -1.52 14.86 -23.63
C ALA A 292 -2.85 14.50 -22.93
N SER A 293 -3.47 13.38 -23.32
CA SER A 293 -4.75 12.94 -22.73
C SER A 293 -4.61 12.36 -21.31
N GLY A 294 -3.38 11.99 -20.92
CA GLY A 294 -3.06 11.27 -19.69
C GLY A 294 -3.18 9.75 -19.81
N VAL A 295 -3.78 9.24 -20.89
CA VAL A 295 -3.94 7.79 -21.11
C VAL A 295 -2.59 7.18 -21.46
N VAL A 296 -2.24 6.06 -20.81
CA VAL A 296 -1.00 5.34 -21.14
C VAL A 296 -1.08 4.76 -22.55
N ASP A 297 0.03 4.78 -23.28
CA ASP A 297 0.12 4.13 -24.58
C ASP A 297 0.22 2.61 -24.43
N PRO A 298 -0.75 1.82 -24.93
CA PRO A 298 -0.64 0.37 -24.87
C PRO A 298 0.54 -0.18 -25.68
N ALA A 299 1.03 0.52 -26.71
CA ALA A 299 2.20 0.09 -27.49
C ALA A 299 3.53 0.25 -26.73
N ALA A 300 3.53 1.02 -25.64
CA ALA A 300 4.67 1.23 -24.75
C ALA A 300 4.46 0.54 -23.38
N SER A 301 3.67 -0.55 -23.38
CA SER A 301 3.29 -1.31 -22.20
C SER A 301 3.57 -2.80 -22.39
N GLU A 302 4.07 -3.49 -21.38
CA GLU A 302 4.20 -4.94 -21.36
C GLU A 302 3.55 -5.54 -20.12
N THR A 303 2.70 -6.56 -20.31
CA THR A 303 2.01 -7.23 -19.21
C THR A 303 2.76 -8.50 -18.84
N HIS A 304 3.15 -8.61 -17.58
CA HIS A 304 3.74 -9.85 -17.04
C HIS A 304 2.72 -10.98 -17.09
N THR A 305 3.20 -12.20 -17.34
CA THR A 305 2.37 -13.40 -17.36
C THR A 305 2.60 -14.28 -16.13
N PHE A 306 1.56 -15.01 -15.72
CA PHE A 306 1.63 -15.95 -14.62
C PHE A 306 1.68 -17.40 -15.13
N GLU A 307 2.57 -18.19 -14.56
CA GLU A 307 2.65 -19.63 -14.81
C GLU A 307 1.85 -20.46 -13.78
N GLY A 308 1.25 -19.80 -12.78
CA GLY A 308 0.52 -20.46 -11.69
C GLY A 308 1.40 -20.99 -10.56
N ASN A 309 2.68 -20.59 -10.54
CA ASN A 309 3.57 -20.82 -9.41
C ASN A 309 3.26 -19.89 -8.23
N GLY A 310 3.77 -20.23 -7.06
CA GLY A 310 3.65 -19.43 -5.84
C GLY A 310 3.84 -20.28 -4.60
N TYR A 311 4.10 -19.64 -3.46
CA TYR A 311 4.26 -20.35 -2.19
C TYR A 311 4.05 -19.42 -1.00
N SER A 312 3.92 -20.02 0.19
CA SER A 312 3.82 -19.31 1.46
C SER A 312 5.05 -19.57 2.32
N THR A 313 5.47 -18.56 3.06
CA THR A 313 6.46 -18.66 4.13
C THR A 313 5.84 -18.36 5.50
N TRP A 314 4.50 -18.43 5.61
CA TRP A 314 3.81 -18.20 6.87
C TRP A 314 4.26 -19.19 7.93
N ARG A 315 4.60 -18.65 9.10
CA ARG A 315 5.03 -19.38 10.30
C ARG A 315 4.13 -18.97 11.44
N ILE A 316 3.80 -19.93 12.32
CA ILE A 316 3.21 -19.62 13.63
C ILE A 316 4.35 -19.69 14.64
N TYR A 317 4.57 -18.60 15.35
CA TYR A 317 5.70 -18.48 16.27
C TYR A 317 5.37 -19.15 17.61
N LEU A 318 6.42 -19.58 18.31
CA LEU A 318 6.31 -20.09 19.67
C LEU A 318 6.81 -18.99 20.64
N PRO A 319 6.05 -18.64 21.69
CA PRO A 319 6.50 -17.67 22.69
C PRO A 319 7.87 -18.03 23.27
N GLY A 320 8.80 -17.05 23.27
CA GLY A 320 10.18 -17.24 23.75
C GLY A 320 11.08 -18.09 22.84
N GLY A 321 10.57 -18.58 21.71
CA GLY A 321 11.32 -19.38 20.74
C GLY A 321 12.17 -18.56 19.78
N ASP A 322 13.13 -19.22 19.14
CA ASP A 322 13.93 -18.67 18.05
C ASP A 322 13.06 -18.48 16.79
N ARG A 323 12.82 -17.22 16.42
CA ARG A 323 11.97 -16.84 15.28
C ARG A 323 12.49 -17.36 13.94
N GLU A 324 13.81 -17.47 13.79
CA GLU A 324 14.43 -17.96 12.55
C GLU A 324 14.16 -19.44 12.33
N LYS A 325 13.92 -20.18 13.42
CA LYS A 325 13.61 -21.61 13.42
C LYS A 325 12.11 -21.89 13.54
N ALA A 326 11.26 -20.86 13.48
CA ALA A 326 9.82 -21.03 13.61
C ALA A 326 9.28 -21.95 12.49
N PRO A 327 8.51 -23.00 12.82
CA PRO A 327 7.92 -23.91 11.84
C PRO A 327 6.96 -23.20 10.88
N GLU A 328 7.02 -23.58 9.61
CA GLU A 328 6.09 -23.09 8.58
C GLU A 328 4.72 -23.78 8.68
N VAL A 329 3.69 -23.06 8.29
CA VAL A 329 2.36 -23.59 8.03
C VAL A 329 2.41 -24.46 6.78
N ASP A 330 1.78 -25.62 6.83
CA ASP A 330 1.58 -26.46 5.64
C ASP A 330 0.48 -25.88 4.74
N TRP A 331 0.78 -24.70 4.17
CA TRP A 331 -0.11 -23.95 3.28
C TRP A 331 -0.51 -24.76 2.05
N ALA A 332 0.41 -25.58 1.53
CA ALA A 332 0.20 -26.39 0.34
C ALA A 332 -0.90 -27.46 0.52
N SER A 333 -1.21 -27.85 1.77
CA SER A 333 -2.31 -28.79 2.04
C SER A 333 -3.70 -28.24 1.68
N TYR A 334 -3.87 -26.91 1.67
CA TYR A 334 -5.17 -26.28 1.40
C TYR A 334 -5.18 -25.18 0.34
N ALA A 335 -4.03 -24.79 -0.20
CA ALA A 335 -3.92 -23.73 -1.19
C ALA A 335 -2.99 -24.12 -2.34
N THR A 336 -3.49 -24.05 -3.57
CA THR A 336 -2.73 -24.27 -4.80
C THR A 336 -2.75 -22.97 -5.61
N PRO A 337 -1.64 -22.22 -5.68
CA PRO A 337 -1.49 -21.08 -6.57
C PRO A 337 -1.86 -21.44 -8.02
N ALA A 338 -2.47 -20.50 -8.74
CA ALA A 338 -2.93 -20.76 -10.10
C ALA A 338 -2.93 -19.49 -10.95
N ALA A 339 -2.54 -19.65 -12.22
CA ALA A 339 -2.89 -18.71 -13.27
C ALA A 339 -4.35 -18.99 -13.67
N LEU A 340 -5.27 -18.09 -13.32
CA LEU A 340 -6.68 -18.19 -13.75
C LEU A 340 -6.81 -17.86 -15.24
N ASP A 341 -5.93 -16.98 -15.72
CA ASP A 341 -5.58 -16.77 -17.12
C ASP A 341 -4.13 -16.28 -17.18
N ARG A 342 -3.60 -16.01 -18.39
CA ARG A 342 -2.20 -15.58 -18.58
C ARG A 342 -1.82 -14.34 -17.77
N SER A 343 -2.78 -13.47 -17.43
CA SER A 343 -2.59 -12.17 -16.76
C SER A 343 -3.30 -12.07 -15.41
N THR A 344 -3.86 -13.17 -14.90
CA THR A 344 -4.63 -13.19 -13.65
C THR A 344 -4.14 -14.30 -12.73
N PHE A 345 -3.67 -13.91 -11.54
CA PHE A 345 -3.31 -14.82 -10.47
C PHE A 345 -4.49 -15.06 -9.53
N GLY A 346 -4.62 -16.29 -9.06
CA GLY A 346 -5.54 -16.70 -8.01
C GLY A 346 -5.00 -17.89 -7.23
N ILE A 347 -5.82 -18.41 -6.33
CA ILE A 347 -5.53 -19.62 -5.56
C ILE A 347 -6.72 -20.57 -5.73
N ARG A 348 -6.44 -21.83 -6.03
CA ARG A 348 -7.40 -22.93 -5.94
C ARG A 348 -7.35 -23.49 -4.54
N TRP A 349 -8.49 -23.58 -3.88
CA TRP A 349 -8.56 -23.98 -2.48
C TRP A 349 -9.00 -25.43 -2.33
N ASN A 350 -8.40 -26.16 -1.37
CA ASN A 350 -8.96 -27.43 -0.89
C ASN A 350 -10.12 -27.12 0.07
N ARG A 351 -11.33 -27.12 -0.46
CA ARG A 351 -12.53 -26.65 0.26
C ARG A 351 -12.94 -27.55 1.41
N ASP A 352 -12.47 -28.80 1.44
CA ASP A 352 -12.75 -29.74 2.53
C ASP A 352 -12.05 -29.34 3.83
N LEU A 353 -10.97 -28.57 3.73
CA LEU A 353 -10.22 -28.05 4.87
C LEU A 353 -10.63 -26.63 5.27
N LEU A 354 -11.52 -25.98 4.50
CA LEU A 354 -11.92 -24.60 4.74
C LEU A 354 -13.30 -24.50 5.40
N ALA A 355 -13.46 -23.52 6.27
CA ALA A 355 -14.77 -23.22 6.85
C ALA A 355 -15.57 -22.28 5.94
N LYS A 356 -16.89 -22.48 5.90
CA LYS A 356 -17.81 -21.48 5.37
C LYS A 356 -17.69 -20.21 6.21
N SER A 357 -17.40 -19.07 5.60
CA SER A 357 -17.63 -17.79 6.29
C SER A 357 -19.14 -17.64 6.50
N GLY A 358 -19.61 -17.88 7.73
CA GLY A 358 -21.04 -17.82 8.07
C GLY A 358 -21.71 -16.46 7.79
N ALA A 359 -20.93 -15.42 7.44
CA ALA A 359 -21.38 -14.06 7.18
C ALA A 359 -21.25 -13.60 5.71
N SER A 360 -20.67 -14.41 4.81
CA SER A 360 -20.54 -14.03 3.38
C SER A 360 -20.37 -15.23 2.46
N ARG A 361 -21.14 -15.30 1.38
CA ARG A 361 -20.92 -16.27 0.29
C ARG A 361 -19.68 -15.94 -0.57
N SER A 362 -19.03 -14.79 -0.37
CA SER A 362 -17.92 -14.29 -1.17
C SER A 362 -16.53 -14.46 -0.55
N LEU A 363 -16.44 -14.90 0.71
CA LEU A 363 -15.18 -15.09 1.42
C LEU A 363 -15.07 -16.53 1.92
N LEU A 364 -13.87 -17.10 1.80
CA LEU A 364 -13.49 -18.37 2.42
C LEU A 364 -12.76 -18.07 3.74
N THR A 365 -12.96 -18.90 4.75
CA THR A 365 -12.18 -18.84 5.99
C THR A 365 -11.14 -19.95 5.97
N LEU A 366 -9.87 -19.56 6.12
CA LEU A 366 -8.75 -20.47 6.23
C LEU A 366 -8.83 -21.31 7.51
N PRO A 367 -8.10 -22.43 7.61
CA PRO A 367 -8.09 -23.24 8.82
C PRO A 367 -7.65 -22.41 10.02
N GLU A 368 -8.41 -22.50 11.12
CA GLU A 368 -8.09 -21.82 12.37
C GLU A 368 -7.18 -22.65 13.27
N PHE A 369 -7.19 -23.98 13.16
CA PHE A 369 -6.52 -24.87 14.10
C PHE A 369 -5.41 -25.69 13.44
N TYR A 370 -4.28 -25.75 14.12
CA TYR A 370 -3.09 -26.45 13.66
C TYR A 370 -2.48 -27.28 14.79
N LYS A 371 -1.79 -28.35 14.43
CA LYS A 371 -0.95 -29.16 15.30
C LYS A 371 0.49 -29.08 14.81
N LEU A 372 1.44 -29.01 15.73
CA LEU A 372 2.84 -29.13 15.38
C LEU A 372 3.18 -30.61 15.15
N ALA A 373 3.63 -30.94 13.95
CA ALA A 373 4.04 -32.30 13.55
C ALA A 373 5.35 -32.26 12.78
N SER A 374 6.02 -33.40 12.65
CA SER A 374 7.18 -33.54 11.76
C SER A 374 6.72 -34.06 10.40
N ASP A 375 7.22 -33.47 9.32
CA ASP A 375 7.04 -34.00 7.97
C ASP A 375 7.88 -35.27 7.76
N GLU A 376 7.74 -35.92 6.58
CA GLU A 376 8.46 -37.15 6.22
C GLU A 376 9.98 -37.02 6.32
N LYS A 377 10.52 -35.78 6.27
CA LYS A 377 11.95 -35.48 6.36
C LYS A 377 12.36 -35.06 7.77
N GLY A 378 11.47 -35.16 8.75
CA GLY A 378 11.70 -34.80 10.14
C GLY A 378 11.65 -33.29 10.42
N LYS A 379 11.29 -32.44 9.44
CA LYS A 379 11.16 -30.99 9.65
C LYS A 379 9.81 -30.69 10.29
N SER A 380 9.82 -29.92 11.37
CA SER A 380 8.58 -29.49 12.03
C SER A 380 7.75 -28.56 11.14
N ARG A 381 6.44 -28.79 11.11
CA ARG A 381 5.43 -28.02 10.36
C ARG A 381 4.13 -27.92 11.16
N TRP A 382 3.41 -26.83 10.94
CA TRP A 382 2.03 -26.68 11.43
C TRP A 382 1.06 -27.30 10.42
N VAL A 383 0.50 -28.45 10.78
CA VAL A 383 -0.49 -29.17 9.96
C VAL A 383 -1.89 -28.84 10.42
N VAL A 384 -2.82 -28.72 9.47
CA VAL A 384 -4.23 -28.44 9.77
C VAL A 384 -4.85 -29.59 10.55
N VAL A 385 -5.63 -29.27 11.58
CA VAL A 385 -6.45 -30.24 12.30
C VAL A 385 -7.87 -29.73 12.48
N PRO A 386 -8.90 -30.59 12.45
CA PRO A 386 -10.25 -30.17 12.73
C PRO A 386 -10.39 -29.74 14.22
N PRO A 387 -11.30 -28.80 14.55
CA PRO A 387 -11.47 -28.32 15.92
C PRO A 387 -11.70 -29.44 16.95
N GLN A 388 -12.33 -30.54 16.53
CA GLN A 388 -12.65 -31.70 17.37
C GLN A 388 -11.41 -32.49 17.81
N GLU A 389 -10.28 -32.36 17.10
CA GLU A 389 -9.01 -33.02 17.46
C GLU A 389 -8.14 -32.19 18.41
N VAL A 390 -8.44 -30.89 18.60
CA VAL A 390 -7.67 -30.02 19.51
C VAL A 390 -8.07 -30.29 20.95
N PRO A 391 -7.24 -30.86 21.84
CA PRO A 391 -7.71 -31.32 23.15
C PRO A 391 -8.35 -30.21 24.00
N ALA A 392 -9.45 -30.50 24.69
CA ALA A 392 -10.23 -29.49 25.41
C ALA A 392 -9.42 -28.82 26.53
N GLU A 393 -8.51 -29.57 27.14
CA GLU A 393 -7.59 -29.10 28.17
C GLU A 393 -6.61 -28.02 27.68
N THR A 394 -6.41 -27.87 26.36
CA THR A 394 -5.60 -26.78 25.80
C THR A 394 -6.29 -25.41 25.92
N GLY A 395 -7.62 -25.38 26.10
CA GLY A 395 -8.41 -24.15 26.12
C GLY A 395 -8.52 -23.39 24.79
N LEU A 396 -7.87 -23.86 23.72
CA LEU A 396 -7.78 -23.12 22.44
C LEU A 396 -9.14 -22.94 21.75
N ARG A 397 -10.05 -23.93 21.86
CA ARG A 397 -11.38 -23.89 21.22
C ARG A 397 -12.22 -22.70 21.69
N ASP A 398 -12.11 -22.37 22.98
CA ASP A 398 -12.89 -21.31 23.62
C ASP A 398 -12.13 -19.97 23.73
N ALA A 399 -10.84 -19.99 23.39
CA ALA A 399 -9.99 -18.81 23.47
C ALA A 399 -10.49 -17.67 22.58
N LYS A 400 -10.32 -16.43 23.04
CA LYS A 400 -10.73 -15.23 22.31
C LYS A 400 -9.53 -14.35 22.07
N PHE A 401 -9.32 -13.96 20.82
CA PHE A 401 -8.30 -12.98 20.50
C PHE A 401 -8.64 -11.64 21.17
N PRO A 402 -7.65 -11.00 21.83
CA PRO A 402 -7.83 -9.68 22.41
C PRO A 402 -8.37 -8.71 21.36
N ARG A 403 -9.28 -7.83 21.78
CA ARG A 403 -9.63 -6.64 21.01
C ARG A 403 -8.86 -5.48 21.59
N SER A 404 -7.90 -4.93 20.85
CA SER A 404 -7.23 -3.72 21.31
C SER A 404 -8.16 -2.52 21.27
N LYS A 405 -7.90 -1.53 22.14
CA LYS A 405 -8.56 -0.23 22.07
C LYS A 405 -7.94 0.57 20.93
N ARG A 406 -8.79 1.08 20.05
CA ARG A 406 -8.41 1.99 18.97
C ARG A 406 -7.85 3.28 19.56
N SER A 407 -6.73 3.77 19.04
CA SER A 407 -6.26 5.13 19.36
C SER A 407 -7.26 6.15 18.84
N THR A 408 -7.65 7.10 19.69
CA THR A 408 -8.57 8.20 19.32
C THR A 408 -7.84 9.51 19.11
N GLU A 409 -6.51 9.51 19.21
CA GLU A 409 -5.71 10.73 19.05
C GLU A 409 -5.87 11.29 17.63
N PRO A 410 -6.10 12.60 17.49
CA PRO A 410 -6.26 13.19 16.17
C PRO A 410 -4.91 13.29 15.45
N TYR A 411 -4.91 13.10 14.14
CA TYR A 411 -3.86 13.68 13.30
C TYR A 411 -4.10 15.17 13.22
N VAL A 412 -3.06 15.97 13.46
CA VAL A 412 -3.10 17.42 13.40
C VAL A 412 -1.83 17.92 12.72
N THR A 413 -1.97 18.95 11.90
CA THR A 413 -0.86 19.66 11.27
C THR A 413 -0.48 20.90 12.08
N PRO A 414 0.72 21.46 11.88
CA PRO A 414 1.16 22.71 12.50
C PRO A 414 0.11 23.83 12.45
N HIS A 415 0.00 24.56 13.55
CA HIS A 415 -0.96 25.67 13.71
C HIS A 415 -0.27 27.03 13.80
N GLU A 416 1.06 27.03 13.93
CA GLU A 416 1.91 28.22 14.05
C GLU A 416 1.73 29.13 12.82
N VAL A 417 1.65 30.44 13.07
CA VAL A 417 1.35 31.45 12.05
C VAL A 417 2.42 31.50 10.94
N GLU A 418 3.68 31.22 11.27
CA GLU A 418 4.78 31.20 10.30
C GLU A 418 4.95 29.84 9.60
N SER A 419 4.15 28.82 9.95
CA SER A 419 4.25 27.52 9.32
C SER A 419 3.81 27.55 7.84
N SER A 420 4.37 26.64 7.04
CA SER A 420 3.97 26.42 5.64
C SER A 420 2.49 26.03 5.47
N TRP A 421 1.80 25.67 6.56
CA TRP A 421 0.37 25.40 6.59
C TRP A 421 -0.48 26.69 6.64
N LYS A 422 0.11 27.82 7.07
CA LYS A 422 -0.56 29.10 7.31
C LYS A 422 -0.06 30.23 6.40
N LYS A 423 1.15 30.16 5.86
CA LYS A 423 1.71 31.15 4.93
C LYS A 423 2.36 30.49 3.71
N PRO A 424 1.93 30.80 2.46
CA PRO A 424 0.82 31.70 2.10
C PRO A 424 -0.55 31.24 2.63
N GLY A 425 -0.67 29.94 2.92
CA GLY A 425 -1.84 29.36 3.57
C GLY A 425 -2.93 28.92 2.58
N PRO A 426 -4.07 28.42 3.11
CA PRO A 426 -5.17 27.97 2.29
C PRO A 426 -5.93 29.13 1.64
N ALA A 427 -6.47 28.88 0.45
CA ALA A 427 -7.33 29.82 -0.28
C ALA A 427 -8.81 29.74 0.18
N ALA A 428 -9.26 28.59 0.69
CA ALA A 428 -10.62 28.44 1.24
C ALA A 428 -10.71 27.33 2.30
N GLY A 429 -11.68 27.46 3.21
CA GLY A 429 -11.99 26.50 4.27
C GLY A 429 -12.10 27.16 5.64
N PRO A 430 -12.25 26.38 6.73
CA PRO A 430 -12.24 24.91 6.75
C PRO A 430 -13.49 24.27 6.13
N PHE A 431 -13.34 23.04 5.66
CA PHE A 431 -14.43 22.13 5.29
C PHE A 431 -14.30 20.83 6.08
N LYS A 432 -15.41 20.09 6.23
CA LYS A 432 -15.45 18.82 6.99
C LYS A 432 -16.09 17.69 6.20
N ARG A 433 -15.67 16.44 6.48
CA ARG A 433 -16.30 15.19 6.00
C ARG A 433 -16.20 14.10 7.07
N SER A 434 -17.29 13.41 7.34
CA SER A 434 -17.28 12.12 8.04
C SER A 434 -16.96 11.01 7.05
N LEU A 435 -16.01 10.15 7.41
CA LEU A 435 -15.52 9.04 6.60
C LEU A 435 -16.11 7.71 7.08
N GLY A 436 -16.15 6.73 6.18
CA GLY A 436 -16.67 5.40 6.46
C GLY A 436 -15.89 4.61 7.52
N ASP A 437 -14.68 5.03 7.88
CA ASP A 437 -13.93 4.45 8.99
C ASP A 437 -14.35 5.00 10.38
N GLY A 438 -15.30 5.93 10.43
CA GLY A 438 -15.78 6.59 11.66
C GLY A 438 -14.89 7.76 12.12
N SER A 439 -14.03 8.28 11.25
CA SER A 439 -13.28 9.52 11.50
C SER A 439 -13.89 10.72 10.76
N GLU A 440 -13.73 11.92 11.32
CA GLU A 440 -14.00 13.19 10.65
C GLU A 440 -12.67 13.82 10.20
N VAL A 441 -12.60 14.25 8.94
CA VAL A 441 -11.51 15.08 8.42
C VAL A 441 -11.91 16.54 8.33
N THR A 442 -10.98 17.43 8.74
CA THR A 442 -11.02 18.86 8.41
C THR A 442 -9.98 19.15 7.34
N TYR A 443 -10.39 19.82 6.27
CA TYR A 443 -9.53 20.12 5.14
C TYR A 443 -9.74 21.53 4.61
N PHE A 444 -8.77 22.01 3.84
CA PHE A 444 -8.78 23.31 3.19
C PHE A 444 -8.39 23.17 1.72
N TRP A 445 -8.74 24.15 0.90
CA TRP A 445 -8.26 24.25 -0.47
C TRP A 445 -7.03 25.13 -0.51
N TYR A 446 -5.96 24.61 -1.07
CA TYR A 446 -4.72 25.36 -1.32
C TYR A 446 -4.60 25.62 -2.80
N ARG A 447 -4.08 26.80 -3.16
CA ARG A 447 -3.47 26.96 -4.48
C ARG A 447 -2.36 25.92 -4.59
N PHE A 448 -2.29 25.22 -5.71
CA PHE A 448 -1.47 24.02 -5.83
C PHE A 448 0.00 24.28 -5.46
N ALA A 449 0.59 25.38 -5.92
CA ALA A 449 1.97 25.78 -5.59
C ALA A 449 2.19 26.14 -4.10
N ASP A 450 1.13 26.49 -3.37
CA ASP A 450 1.19 26.95 -1.99
C ASP A 450 0.95 25.83 -0.98
N GLN A 451 0.74 24.60 -1.46
CA GLN A 451 0.61 23.45 -0.57
C GLN A 451 1.89 23.21 0.25
N PRO A 452 1.78 22.74 1.51
CA PRO A 452 2.92 22.57 2.39
C PRO A 452 4.04 21.69 1.81
N ALA A 453 3.68 20.61 1.09
CA ALA A 453 4.66 19.73 0.46
C ALA A 453 5.58 20.49 -0.51
N LEU A 454 5.05 21.38 -1.35
CA LEU A 454 5.84 22.14 -2.32
C LEU A 454 6.59 23.32 -1.70
N GLN A 455 6.07 23.89 -0.63
CA GLN A 455 6.80 24.90 0.15
C GLN A 455 8.08 24.31 0.80
N ASN A 456 8.08 23.00 1.09
CA ASN A 456 9.19 22.28 1.71
C ASN A 456 9.98 21.38 0.74
N ALA A 457 9.78 21.51 -0.57
CA ALA A 457 10.37 20.64 -1.60
C ALA A 457 11.66 21.19 -2.22
N ASP A 458 12.38 22.09 -1.54
CA ASP A 458 13.58 22.76 -2.08
C ASP A 458 13.30 23.42 -3.45
N LEU A 459 12.16 24.12 -3.58
CA LEU A 459 11.76 24.80 -4.81
C LEU A 459 11.82 26.32 -4.65
N MET A 460 12.41 26.99 -5.65
CA MET A 460 12.37 28.43 -5.80
C MET A 460 10.95 28.90 -6.16
N PRO A 461 10.58 30.15 -5.85
CA PRO A 461 9.26 30.68 -6.22
C PRO A 461 8.91 30.51 -7.70
N ALA A 462 9.85 30.80 -8.61
CA ALA A 462 9.64 30.64 -10.05
C ALA A 462 9.41 29.18 -10.49
N GLU A 463 10.04 28.22 -9.81
CA GLU A 463 9.85 26.80 -10.07
C GLU A 463 8.45 26.37 -9.61
N ARG A 464 7.99 26.81 -8.44
CA ARG A 464 6.63 26.54 -7.96
C ARG A 464 5.57 27.11 -8.91
N GLU A 465 5.79 28.31 -9.44
CA GLU A 465 4.92 28.91 -10.46
C GLU A 465 4.91 28.12 -11.78
N ALA A 466 6.03 27.52 -12.17
CA ALA A 466 6.08 26.64 -13.34
C ALA A 466 5.25 25.37 -13.13
N ILE A 467 5.34 24.76 -11.94
CA ILE A 467 4.54 23.57 -11.60
C ILE A 467 3.05 23.93 -11.54
N GLN A 468 2.68 25.08 -10.97
CA GLN A 468 1.31 25.60 -10.97
C GLN A 468 0.73 25.61 -12.40
N ARG A 469 1.44 26.19 -13.36
CA ARG A 469 0.99 26.24 -14.77
C ARG A 469 0.81 24.85 -15.38
N ARG A 470 1.68 23.90 -15.07
CA ARG A 470 1.57 22.50 -15.55
C ARG A 470 0.35 21.81 -14.95
N VAL A 471 0.11 21.99 -13.66
CA VAL A 471 -1.04 21.42 -12.96
C VAL A 471 -2.35 22.02 -13.45
N GLU A 472 -2.37 23.31 -13.77
CA GLU A 472 -3.56 23.91 -14.36
C GLU A 472 -3.94 23.30 -15.71
N GLN A 473 -2.95 23.00 -16.54
CA GLN A 473 -3.16 22.27 -17.80
C GLN A 473 -3.75 20.88 -17.53
N ILE A 474 -3.23 20.15 -16.53
CA ILE A 474 -3.76 18.85 -16.10
C ILE A 474 -5.21 18.98 -15.62
N HIS A 475 -5.52 19.89 -14.69
CA HIS A 475 -6.87 20.01 -14.11
C HIS A 475 -7.93 20.39 -15.16
N ARG A 476 -7.55 21.18 -16.17
CA ARG A 476 -8.42 21.51 -17.31
C ARG A 476 -8.76 20.26 -18.13
N THR A 477 -7.77 19.40 -18.35
CA THR A 477 -7.83 18.34 -19.37
C THR A 477 -8.20 16.97 -18.80
N TRP A 478 -7.58 16.58 -17.69
CA TRP A 478 -7.67 15.24 -17.10
C TRP A 478 -8.78 15.24 -16.05
N LYS A 479 -9.84 14.46 -16.26
CA LYS A 479 -10.99 14.34 -15.35
C LYS A 479 -11.03 12.99 -14.64
N LYS A 480 -11.61 12.94 -13.44
CA LYS A 480 -11.66 11.77 -12.53
C LYS A 480 -12.44 10.53 -13.03
N SER A 481 -13.04 10.57 -14.22
CA SER A 481 -13.90 9.50 -14.75
C SER A 481 -13.38 8.86 -16.04
N ARG A 482 -12.14 9.19 -16.45
CA ARG A 482 -11.51 8.65 -17.66
C ARG A 482 -10.65 7.43 -17.33
N ASN A 483 -10.47 6.51 -18.28
CA ASN A 483 -9.52 5.42 -18.13
C ASN A 483 -8.11 5.92 -18.48
N TYR A 484 -7.24 6.05 -17.46
CA TYR A 484 -5.83 6.42 -17.65
C TYR A 484 -4.94 5.18 -17.74
N LEU A 485 -5.23 4.18 -16.90
CA LEU A 485 -4.61 2.86 -16.92
C LEU A 485 -5.45 1.90 -17.78
N PRO A 486 -4.86 0.84 -18.35
CA PRO A 486 -5.59 -0.18 -19.09
C PRO A 486 -6.65 -0.83 -18.18
N PRO A 487 -7.93 -0.91 -18.57
CA PRO A 487 -9.00 -1.38 -17.68
C PRO A 487 -8.80 -2.84 -17.25
N ASN A 488 -9.38 -3.21 -16.11
CA ASN A 488 -9.48 -4.62 -15.72
C ASN A 488 -10.37 -5.38 -16.70
N THR A 489 -10.00 -6.62 -17.00
CA THR A 489 -10.76 -7.51 -17.90
C THR A 489 -11.50 -8.62 -17.14
N VAL A 490 -11.22 -8.75 -15.85
CA VAL A 490 -11.88 -9.66 -14.91
C VAL A 490 -12.25 -8.92 -13.63
N GLY A 491 -13.15 -9.50 -12.84
CA GLY A 491 -13.56 -8.94 -11.55
C GLY A 491 -14.32 -7.61 -11.66
N ARG A 492 -14.77 -7.09 -10.52
CA ARG A 492 -15.35 -5.75 -10.40
C ARG A 492 -14.34 -4.83 -9.72
N LEU A 493 -14.38 -3.54 -10.03
CA LEU A 493 -13.53 -2.57 -9.36
C LEU A 493 -14.02 -2.25 -7.94
N ALA A 494 -13.08 -2.13 -7.01
CA ALA A 494 -13.34 -1.62 -5.68
C ALA A 494 -13.70 -0.12 -5.78
N SER A 495 -14.42 0.38 -4.78
CA SER A 495 -14.68 1.82 -4.65
C SER A 495 -13.81 2.40 -3.54
N ILE A 496 -13.30 3.60 -3.74
CA ILE A 496 -12.85 4.40 -2.59
C ILE A 496 -14.07 4.85 -1.79
N ASP A 497 -13.85 5.22 -0.53
CA ASP A 497 -14.88 5.82 0.29
C ASP A 497 -15.49 7.05 -0.44
N PRO A 498 -16.80 7.05 -0.75
CA PRO A 498 -17.43 8.16 -1.46
C PRO A 498 -17.26 9.51 -0.76
N ALA A 499 -17.10 9.54 0.57
CA ALA A 499 -16.88 10.78 1.34
C ALA A 499 -15.55 11.48 0.99
N LEU A 500 -14.58 10.73 0.44
CA LEU A 500 -13.30 11.28 -0.02
C LEU A 500 -13.40 11.95 -1.40
N ILE A 501 -14.47 11.72 -2.16
CA ILE A 501 -14.69 12.41 -3.43
C ILE A 501 -15.29 13.79 -3.18
N VAL A 502 -14.56 14.82 -3.56
CA VAL A 502 -14.97 16.21 -3.38
C VAL A 502 -15.17 16.94 -4.70
N THR A 503 -16.00 17.97 -4.64
CA THR A 503 -16.18 18.92 -5.74
C THR A 503 -15.43 20.20 -5.38
N PRO A 504 -14.53 20.68 -6.25
CA PRO A 504 -13.90 21.99 -6.05
C PRO A 504 -14.93 23.11 -5.87
N PRO A 505 -14.71 24.05 -4.95
CA PRO A 505 -15.48 25.29 -4.89
C PRO A 505 -15.45 26.02 -6.22
N LYS A 506 -16.50 26.82 -6.47
CA LYS A 506 -16.59 27.65 -7.67
C LYS A 506 -15.35 28.55 -7.79
N GLY A 507 -14.68 28.50 -8.94
CA GLY A 507 -13.45 29.26 -9.21
C GLY A 507 -12.16 28.57 -8.75
N MET A 508 -12.26 27.38 -8.12
CA MET A 508 -11.12 26.57 -7.67
C MET A 508 -11.02 25.23 -8.42
N GLU A 509 -11.75 25.06 -9.52
CA GLU A 509 -11.76 23.83 -10.32
C GLU A 509 -10.40 23.51 -10.95
N VAL A 510 -9.53 24.52 -11.06
CA VAL A 510 -8.23 24.42 -11.71
C VAL A 510 -7.15 25.12 -10.89
N GLY A 511 -6.03 24.43 -10.68
CA GLY A 511 -4.87 24.99 -9.98
C GLY A 511 -4.98 24.99 -8.46
N TYR A 512 -6.00 24.33 -7.89
CA TYR A 512 -6.19 24.18 -6.45
C TYR A 512 -6.37 22.71 -6.09
N VAL A 513 -5.97 22.35 -4.88
CA VAL A 513 -6.09 20.98 -4.35
C VAL A 513 -6.61 21.00 -2.90
N PRO A 514 -7.38 19.99 -2.50
CA PRO A 514 -7.84 19.88 -1.13
C PRO A 514 -6.79 19.15 -0.27
N ILE A 515 -6.52 19.67 0.93
CA ILE A 515 -5.51 19.13 1.86
C ILE A 515 -6.12 18.97 3.24
N VAL A 516 -6.04 17.74 3.77
CA VAL A 516 -6.49 17.42 5.12
C VAL A 516 -5.48 17.97 6.13
N VAL A 517 -5.97 18.75 7.10
CA VAL A 517 -5.14 19.34 8.18
C VAL A 517 -5.44 18.72 9.55
N ARG A 518 -6.57 18.01 9.65
CA ARG A 518 -6.93 17.27 10.86
C ARG A 518 -7.76 16.04 10.50
N GLN A 519 -7.53 14.93 11.20
CA GLN A 519 -8.38 13.74 11.18
C GLN A 519 -8.57 13.26 12.62
N ALA A 520 -9.80 13.08 13.07
CA ALA A 520 -10.11 12.65 14.43
C ALA A 520 -11.28 11.66 14.44
N ALA A 521 -11.50 10.95 15.55
CA ALA A 521 -12.76 10.25 15.75
C ALA A 521 -13.93 11.24 15.67
N GLU A 522 -15.04 10.81 15.04
CA GLU A 522 -16.29 11.57 14.97
C GLU A 522 -16.92 11.82 16.35
#